data_AF-A0A1F7ZN78-F1
#
_entry.id   AF-A0A1F7ZN78-F1
#
_cell.length_a   1.000
_cell.length_b   1.000
_cell.length_c   1.000
_cell.angle_alpha   90.00
_cell.angle_beta   90.00
_cell.angle_gamma   90.00
#
_symmetry.space_group_name_H-M   'P 1'
#
loop_
_entity.id
_entity.type
_entity.pdbx_description
1 polymer ?
#
loop_
_entity_poly.entity_id
_entity_poly.type
_entity_poly.pdbx_seq_one_letter_code
_entity_poly.pdbx_strand_id
1 'polypeptide(L)'
;MEGENSWINLFFSGNPPEFVNEIKDDQPFRPFCSRDEDWKLRGLADKTRPIDETRIQVLWLLNNGHRKYAGKVFPDYTKREAASQLYRLGVSKRQIPQMIDDAVREFDRFVREARAYTQIDRFCSRGERTYFPRFHGVVTDMQRDRFLSGYVHQRAVVLEAIVPKLHSRRILAGRTSQLPEGSLEVLAKLPFSSFERDWYRSLLNDRLRRLDALHRLGVTHGDVQDWHFRLPGDFYDTVLYDFSEAYTVSSRWPFRINRGKPRPLRNIAECERKRVGMEIEERASTRDFRSHLIHLSSEDTVDDALWQSLDVEKESLELIIFKVCHRPDDFSMPTLNSVFPFLEAVCPQSDPGWLIRRGRLLHHYESAWAVSRLDENRAASILFDGEVELATDDSRRSYLILCLIPKSWNLSWRTDDKPSSDDTGPSHQLRQACLLALSQRSGCVFGRSEFLEVGKKPKESDPSEHVESTEHAVS
;
A
#
# COMPACT_ATOMS: atom_id res chain seq x y z
N MET A 1 -12.91 14.99 -20.58
CA MET A 1 -12.57 13.56 -20.43
C MET A 1 -13.86 12.74 -20.38
N GLU A 2 -14.63 12.65 -21.48
CA GLU A 2 -15.94 11.98 -21.50
C GLU A 2 -15.93 10.61 -22.24
N GLY A 3 -14.77 10.15 -22.74
CA GLY A 3 -14.68 8.91 -23.54
C GLY A 3 -14.24 7.64 -22.80
N GLU A 4 -13.47 7.73 -21.71
CA GLU A 4 -12.72 6.55 -21.20
C GLU A 4 -13.52 5.60 -20.28
N ASN A 5 -14.70 5.98 -19.79
CA ASN A 5 -15.51 5.15 -18.86
C ASN A 5 -16.79 4.58 -19.48
N SER A 6 -17.00 4.70 -20.80
CA SER A 6 -18.23 4.28 -21.47
C SER A 6 -18.54 2.78 -21.29
N TRP A 7 -17.50 1.95 -21.26
CA TRP A 7 -17.65 0.49 -21.19
C TRP A 7 -18.14 -0.02 -19.82
N ILE A 8 -17.82 0.68 -18.71
CA ILE A 8 -18.28 0.33 -17.36
C ILE A 8 -19.81 0.39 -17.26
N ASN A 9 -20.43 1.25 -18.07
CA ASN A 9 -21.88 1.37 -18.20
C ASN A 9 -22.50 0.23 -19.01
N LEU A 10 -21.70 -0.43 -19.86
CA LEU A 10 -22.18 -1.33 -20.92
C LEU A 10 -21.80 -2.79 -20.73
N PHE A 11 -20.87 -3.10 -19.82
CA PHE A 11 -20.52 -4.48 -19.54
C PHE A 11 -21.73 -5.22 -18.95
N PHE A 12 -22.19 -6.28 -19.63
CA PHE A 12 -23.49 -6.98 -19.50
C PHE A 12 -24.75 -6.32 -20.10
N SER A 13 -24.65 -5.15 -20.73
CA SER A 13 -25.74 -4.60 -21.55
C SER A 13 -25.68 -5.01 -23.02
N GLY A 14 -24.63 -5.73 -23.43
CA GLY A 14 -24.45 -6.29 -24.77
C GLY A 14 -23.22 -5.80 -25.55
N ASN A 15 -22.48 -4.81 -25.03
CA ASN A 15 -21.32 -4.21 -25.72
C ASN A 15 -20.07 -4.16 -24.82
N PRO A 16 -19.31 -5.27 -24.68
CA PRO A 16 -18.06 -5.27 -23.91
C PRO A 16 -16.94 -4.50 -24.64
N PRO A 17 -15.96 -3.90 -23.91
CA PRO A 17 -14.82 -3.24 -24.53
C PRO A 17 -13.89 -4.24 -25.24
N GLU A 18 -13.13 -3.76 -26.23
CA GLU A 18 -12.31 -4.60 -27.12
C GLU A 18 -11.31 -5.50 -26.38
N PHE A 19 -10.71 -5.02 -25.29
CA PHE A 19 -9.77 -5.82 -24.48
C PHE A 19 -10.42 -7.08 -23.87
N VAL A 20 -11.74 -7.12 -23.70
CA VAL A 20 -12.45 -8.33 -23.23
C VAL A 20 -12.30 -9.49 -24.21
N ASN A 21 -12.24 -9.18 -25.51
CA ASN A 21 -12.00 -10.19 -26.53
C ASN A 21 -10.55 -10.71 -26.51
N GLU A 22 -9.62 -9.96 -25.91
CA GLU A 22 -8.25 -10.40 -25.65
C GLU A 22 -8.14 -11.31 -24.41
N ILE A 23 -9.16 -11.30 -23.53
CA ILE A 23 -9.23 -12.16 -22.34
C ILE A 23 -9.56 -13.59 -22.77
N LYS A 24 -8.52 -14.41 -22.95
CA LYS A 24 -8.67 -15.85 -23.14
C LYS A 24 -9.01 -16.53 -21.81
N ASP A 25 -10.29 -16.80 -21.58
CA ASP A 25 -10.82 -17.44 -20.36
C ASP A 25 -10.18 -18.80 -20.02
N ASP A 26 -9.58 -19.46 -21.01
CA ASP A 26 -8.98 -20.80 -20.93
C ASP A 26 -7.44 -20.79 -20.92
N GLN A 27 -6.78 -19.62 -20.79
CA GLN A 27 -5.33 -19.61 -20.62
C GLN A 27 -4.91 -20.19 -19.26
N PRO A 28 -3.87 -21.03 -19.22
CA PRO A 28 -3.34 -21.52 -17.95
C PRO A 28 -2.79 -20.35 -17.13
N PHE A 29 -3.04 -20.39 -15.82
CA PHE A 29 -2.47 -19.42 -14.90
C PHE A 29 -0.95 -19.54 -14.90
N ARG A 30 -0.27 -18.40 -14.71
CA ARG A 30 1.17 -18.37 -14.56
C ARG A 30 1.58 -19.25 -13.37
N PRO A 31 2.42 -20.29 -13.55
CA PRO A 31 2.89 -21.09 -12.45
C PRO A 31 3.81 -20.27 -11.55
N PHE A 32 3.79 -20.56 -10.25
CA PHE A 32 4.73 -20.00 -9.29
C PHE A 32 6.11 -20.61 -9.51
N CYS A 33 7.07 -19.77 -9.91
CA CYS A 33 8.48 -20.16 -10.04
C CYS A 33 9.30 -19.51 -8.93
N SER A 34 9.65 -20.30 -7.91
CA SER A 34 10.65 -19.89 -6.93
C SER A 34 12.05 -20.01 -7.54
N ARG A 35 12.97 -19.11 -7.17
CA ARG A 35 14.40 -19.24 -7.56
C ARG A 35 15.07 -20.49 -6.97
N ASP A 36 14.49 -21.01 -5.90
CA ASP A 36 14.98 -22.15 -5.15
C ASP A 36 13.82 -23.13 -4.99
N GLU A 37 14.07 -24.40 -5.29
CA GLU A 37 13.05 -25.45 -5.19
C GLU A 37 12.78 -25.86 -3.73
N ASP A 38 13.57 -25.44 -2.74
CA ASP A 38 13.46 -25.89 -1.34
C ASP A 38 12.46 -25.09 -0.48
N TRP A 39 11.44 -24.49 -1.09
CA TRP A 39 10.45 -23.72 -0.34
C TRP A 39 9.39 -24.60 0.37
N LYS A 40 8.93 -24.15 1.53
CA LYS A 40 7.92 -24.85 2.36
C LYS A 40 6.87 -23.87 2.91
N LEU A 41 5.63 -24.33 3.07
CA LEU A 41 4.56 -23.61 3.74
C LEU A 41 4.60 -23.88 5.25
N ARG A 42 4.68 -22.82 6.05
CA ARG A 42 4.79 -22.92 7.51
C ARG A 42 4.17 -21.74 8.22
N GLY A 43 3.35 -22.03 9.23
CA GLY A 43 2.72 -21.06 10.10
C GLY A 43 1.63 -20.26 9.39
N LEU A 44 0.55 -20.01 10.12
CA LEU A 44 -0.52 -19.14 9.65
C LEU A 44 0.00 -17.70 9.52
N ALA A 45 -0.23 -17.12 8.35
CA ALA A 45 -0.13 -15.68 8.13
C ALA A 45 -1.35 -14.96 8.70
N ASP A 46 -2.53 -15.56 8.54
CA ASP A 46 -3.77 -15.13 9.19
C ASP A 46 -4.12 -16.08 10.35
N LYS A 47 -3.94 -15.61 11.58
CA LYS A 47 -4.22 -16.38 12.80
C LYS A 47 -5.67 -16.28 13.26
N THR A 48 -6.49 -15.45 12.63
CA THR A 48 -7.88 -15.20 13.05
C THR A 48 -8.84 -16.27 12.56
N ARG A 49 -8.48 -16.97 11.48
CA ARG A 49 -9.30 -18.02 10.88
C ARG A 49 -8.95 -19.38 11.51
N PRO A 50 -9.96 -20.17 11.94
CA PRO A 50 -9.71 -21.53 12.39
C PRO A 50 -9.24 -22.38 11.21
N ILE A 51 -8.29 -23.28 11.49
CA ILE A 51 -7.75 -24.23 10.53
C ILE A 51 -8.81 -25.31 10.32
N ASP A 52 -9.30 -25.45 9.08
CA ASP A 52 -10.31 -26.44 8.71
C ASP A 52 -10.08 -26.94 7.26
N GLU A 53 -10.37 -28.22 7.01
CA GLU A 53 -10.13 -28.87 5.71
C GLU A 53 -11.01 -28.31 4.58
N THR A 54 -12.12 -27.64 4.92
CA THR A 54 -13.03 -27.04 3.94
C THR A 54 -12.77 -25.54 3.74
N ARG A 55 -11.75 -24.99 4.42
CA ARG A 55 -11.49 -23.55 4.44
C ARG A 55 -10.20 -23.18 3.74
N ILE A 56 -10.22 -21.97 3.19
CA ILE A 56 -9.03 -21.33 2.64
C ILE A 56 -8.09 -20.98 3.80
N GLN A 57 -6.80 -21.30 3.63
CA GLN A 57 -5.76 -21.02 4.61
C GLN A 57 -4.74 -20.05 4.02
N VAL A 58 -4.21 -19.14 4.82
CA VAL A 58 -3.12 -18.26 4.41
C VAL A 58 -1.88 -18.63 5.23
N LEU A 59 -0.86 -19.15 4.57
CA LEU A 59 0.36 -19.66 5.18
C LEU A 59 1.57 -18.85 4.71
N TRP A 60 2.59 -18.72 5.56
CA TRP A 60 3.88 -18.19 5.09
C TRP A 60 4.57 -19.21 4.21
N LEU A 61 5.08 -18.74 3.07
CA LEU A 61 5.94 -19.54 2.20
C LEU A 61 7.39 -19.13 2.48
N LEU A 62 8.12 -20.06 3.09
CA LEU A 62 9.51 -19.90 3.47
C LEU A 62 10.39 -20.40 2.34
N ASN A 63 11.41 -19.63 1.99
CA ASN A 63 12.48 -20.01 1.08
C ASN A 63 13.80 -19.76 1.82
N ASN A 64 14.62 -20.81 1.97
CA ASN A 64 15.85 -20.80 2.78
C ASN A 64 15.63 -20.28 4.21
N GLY A 65 14.53 -20.70 4.83
CA GLY A 65 14.16 -20.30 6.20
C GLY A 65 13.54 -18.89 6.32
N HIS A 66 13.58 -18.06 5.28
CA HIS A 66 13.05 -16.71 5.29
C HIS A 66 11.62 -16.64 4.74
N ARG A 67 10.74 -15.90 5.42
CA ARG A 67 9.39 -15.60 4.94
C ARG A 67 9.48 -14.67 3.74
N LYS A 68 9.25 -15.21 2.55
CA LYS A 68 9.44 -14.48 1.30
C LYS A 68 8.13 -14.19 0.59
N TYR A 69 7.16 -15.09 0.74
CA TYR A 69 5.85 -14.99 0.11
C TYR A 69 4.75 -15.43 1.09
N ALA A 70 3.51 -15.12 0.75
CA ALA A 70 2.32 -15.69 1.36
C ALA A 70 1.67 -16.66 0.37
N GLY A 71 1.39 -17.89 0.81
CA GLY A 71 0.63 -18.87 0.06
C GLY A 71 -0.80 -18.93 0.57
N LYS A 72 -1.76 -18.50 -0.25
CA LYS A 72 -3.18 -18.69 0.03
C LYS A 72 -3.61 -20.02 -0.57
N VAL A 73 -3.90 -21.00 0.27
CA VAL A 73 -4.14 -22.39 -0.08
C VAL A 73 -5.64 -22.65 -0.07
N PHE A 74 -6.17 -23.30 -1.12
CA PHE A 74 -7.60 -23.48 -1.31
C PHE A 74 -7.97 -24.97 -1.32
N PRO A 75 -9.06 -25.38 -0.66
CA PRO A 75 -9.64 -26.72 -0.84
C PRO A 75 -10.12 -26.90 -2.28
N ASP A 76 -10.22 -28.13 -2.77
CA ASP A 76 -10.72 -28.40 -4.11
C ASP A 76 -12.20 -28.03 -4.24
N TYR A 77 -12.60 -27.57 -5.44
CA TYR A 77 -13.98 -27.27 -5.76
C TYR A 77 -14.55 -28.31 -6.72
N THR A 78 -15.50 -29.10 -6.24
CA THR A 78 -15.98 -30.30 -6.93
C THR A 78 -17.16 -30.02 -7.85
N LYS A 79 -17.34 -30.88 -8.86
CA LYS A 79 -18.56 -30.89 -9.69
C LYS A 79 -19.83 -31.03 -8.85
N ARG A 80 -19.78 -31.75 -7.72
CA ARG A 80 -20.93 -31.88 -6.82
C ARG A 80 -21.33 -30.54 -6.19
N GLU A 81 -20.35 -29.75 -5.76
CA GLU A 81 -20.59 -28.42 -5.21
C GLU A 81 -21.11 -27.45 -6.27
N ALA A 82 -20.51 -27.47 -7.47
CA ALA A 82 -20.99 -26.69 -8.61
C ALA A 82 -22.45 -27.02 -8.96
N ALA A 83 -22.81 -28.31 -9.03
CA ALA A 83 -24.19 -28.75 -9.25
C ALA A 83 -25.15 -28.25 -8.16
N SER A 84 -24.70 -28.25 -6.89
CA SER A 84 -25.50 -27.72 -5.78
C SER A 84 -25.74 -26.21 -5.93
N GLN A 85 -24.75 -25.44 -6.35
CA GLN A 85 -24.91 -24.00 -6.62
C GLN A 85 -25.85 -23.75 -7.80
N LEU A 86 -25.70 -24.47 -8.91
CA LEU A 86 -26.61 -24.36 -10.06
C LEU A 86 -28.06 -24.68 -9.68
N TYR A 87 -28.27 -25.72 -8.87
CA TYR A 87 -29.60 -26.05 -8.36
C TYR A 87 -30.20 -24.92 -7.51
N ARG A 88 -29.40 -24.28 -6.65
CA ARG A 88 -29.83 -23.11 -5.86
C ARG A 88 -30.18 -21.90 -6.73
N LEU A 89 -29.62 -21.81 -7.93
CA LEU A 89 -29.96 -20.78 -8.93
C LEU A 89 -31.18 -21.14 -9.77
N GLY A 90 -31.84 -22.28 -9.49
CA GLY A 90 -33.04 -22.72 -10.20
C GLY A 90 -32.75 -23.40 -11.54
N VAL A 91 -31.51 -23.77 -11.83
CA VAL A 91 -31.16 -24.53 -13.04
C VAL A 91 -31.73 -25.95 -12.93
N SER A 92 -32.42 -26.41 -13.97
CA SER A 92 -33.04 -27.73 -13.96
C SER A 92 -31.98 -28.84 -13.90
N LYS A 93 -32.28 -29.94 -13.17
CA LYS A 93 -31.35 -31.10 -13.07
C LYS A 93 -30.94 -31.67 -14.43
N ARG A 94 -31.77 -31.51 -15.47
CA ARG A 94 -31.48 -31.96 -16.83
C ARG A 94 -30.44 -31.09 -17.54
N GLN A 95 -30.36 -29.80 -17.21
CA GLN A 95 -29.43 -28.84 -17.81
C GLN A 95 -28.08 -28.77 -17.07
N ILE A 96 -28.04 -29.12 -15.77
CA ILE A 96 -26.82 -29.07 -14.95
C ILE A 96 -25.62 -29.76 -15.63
N PRO A 97 -25.73 -30.98 -16.19
CA PRO A 97 -24.58 -31.64 -16.82
C PRO A 97 -23.95 -30.85 -17.97
N GLN A 98 -24.73 -30.04 -18.68
CA GLN A 98 -24.25 -29.23 -19.82
C GLN A 98 -23.48 -27.99 -19.38
N MET A 99 -23.70 -27.54 -18.13
CA MET A 99 -23.14 -26.28 -17.59
C MET A 99 -22.09 -26.52 -16.50
N ILE A 100 -21.80 -27.79 -16.17
CA ILE A 100 -21.09 -28.14 -14.94
C ILE A 100 -19.64 -27.67 -14.94
N ASP A 101 -18.95 -27.79 -16.07
CA ASP A 101 -17.53 -27.40 -16.17
C ASP A 101 -17.37 -25.88 -16.15
N ASP A 102 -18.35 -25.14 -16.70
CA ASP A 102 -18.41 -23.68 -16.58
C ASP A 102 -18.69 -23.25 -15.14
N ALA A 103 -19.64 -23.92 -14.47
CA ALA A 103 -19.97 -23.63 -13.09
C ALA A 103 -18.80 -23.91 -12.13
N VAL A 104 -18.02 -24.97 -12.37
CA VAL A 104 -16.77 -25.21 -11.63
C VAL A 104 -15.82 -24.03 -11.83
N ARG A 105 -15.56 -23.63 -13.08
CA ARG A 105 -14.66 -22.50 -13.37
C ARG A 105 -15.13 -21.18 -12.78
N GLU A 106 -16.43 -20.95 -12.68
CA GLU A 106 -16.98 -19.69 -12.20
C GLU A 106 -17.14 -19.63 -10.67
N PHE A 107 -17.53 -20.72 -10.02
CA PHE A 107 -17.78 -20.72 -8.57
C PHE A 107 -16.55 -21.05 -7.73
N ASP A 108 -15.51 -21.60 -8.35
CA ASP A 108 -14.28 -21.92 -7.67
C ASP A 108 -13.49 -20.67 -7.25
N ARG A 109 -13.36 -20.48 -5.93
CA ARG A 109 -12.67 -19.34 -5.31
C ARG A 109 -11.20 -19.24 -5.69
N PHE A 110 -10.52 -20.37 -5.89
CA PHE A 110 -9.13 -20.37 -6.35
C PHE A 110 -9.04 -19.75 -7.75
N VAL A 111 -9.94 -20.16 -8.65
CA VAL A 111 -9.98 -19.66 -10.04
C VAL A 111 -10.34 -18.18 -10.07
N ARG A 112 -11.30 -17.74 -9.24
CA ARG A 112 -11.66 -16.32 -9.12
C ARG A 112 -10.49 -15.45 -8.70
N GLU A 113 -9.80 -15.83 -7.63
CA GLU A 113 -8.69 -15.05 -7.10
C GLU A 113 -7.49 -15.06 -8.05
N ALA A 114 -7.17 -16.21 -8.63
CA ALA A 114 -6.12 -16.31 -9.64
C ALA A 114 -6.42 -15.47 -10.90
N ARG A 115 -7.68 -15.42 -11.35
CA ARG A 115 -8.11 -14.54 -12.45
C ARG A 115 -7.97 -13.07 -12.10
N ALA A 116 -8.45 -12.66 -10.93
CA ALA A 116 -8.36 -11.27 -10.48
C ALA A 116 -6.90 -10.79 -10.43
N TYR A 117 -6.00 -11.55 -9.80
CA TYR A 117 -4.58 -11.20 -9.75
C TYR A 117 -3.89 -11.27 -11.11
N THR A 118 -4.26 -12.21 -11.97
CA THR A 118 -3.74 -12.28 -13.35
C THR A 118 -4.17 -11.04 -14.15
N GLN A 119 -5.41 -10.59 -14.00
CA GLN A 119 -5.93 -9.40 -14.65
C GLN A 119 -5.21 -8.14 -14.14
N ILE A 120 -5.00 -8.02 -12.83
CA ILE A 120 -4.23 -6.94 -12.22
C ILE A 120 -2.78 -6.94 -12.73
N ASP A 121 -2.09 -8.08 -12.70
CA ASP A 121 -0.67 -8.17 -13.12
C ASP A 121 -0.48 -7.83 -14.60
N ARG A 122 -1.46 -8.16 -15.46
CA ARG A 122 -1.41 -7.90 -16.90
C ARG A 122 -1.76 -6.46 -17.27
N PHE A 123 -2.87 -5.94 -16.76
CA PHE A 123 -3.48 -4.70 -17.28
C PHE A 123 -3.37 -3.51 -16.33
N CYS A 124 -3.05 -3.71 -15.06
CA CYS A 124 -2.91 -2.60 -14.11
C CYS A 124 -1.66 -1.77 -14.43
N SER A 125 -1.83 -0.45 -14.46
CA SER A 125 -0.75 0.50 -14.65
C SER A 125 0.30 0.35 -13.54
N ARG A 126 1.56 0.66 -13.85
CA ARG A 126 2.67 0.42 -12.91
C ARG A 126 2.49 1.13 -11.56
N GLY A 127 1.98 2.36 -11.56
CA GLY A 127 1.72 3.10 -10.32
C GLY A 127 0.62 2.45 -9.48
N GLU A 128 -0.48 2.07 -10.11
CA GLU A 128 -1.66 1.54 -9.43
C GLU A 128 -1.47 0.11 -8.92
N ARG A 129 -0.47 -0.64 -9.41
CA ARG A 129 -0.10 -1.95 -8.85
C ARG A 129 0.23 -1.89 -7.37
N THR A 130 0.68 -0.73 -6.85
CA THR A 130 0.95 -0.53 -5.42
C THR A 130 -0.29 -0.75 -4.54
N TYR A 131 -1.50 -0.61 -5.12
CA TYR A 131 -2.77 -0.82 -4.42
C TYR A 131 -3.05 -2.27 -4.04
N PHE A 132 -2.34 -3.23 -4.65
CA PHE A 132 -2.62 -4.66 -4.53
C PHE A 132 -1.35 -5.43 -4.10
N PRO A 133 -1.47 -6.60 -3.45
CA PRO A 133 -0.35 -7.50 -3.27
C PRO A 133 0.27 -7.89 -4.62
N ARG A 134 1.61 -7.95 -4.69
CA ARG A 134 2.26 -8.49 -5.88
C ARG A 134 1.91 -9.96 -6.09
N PHE A 135 1.46 -10.30 -7.30
CA PHE A 135 1.18 -11.67 -7.70
C PHE A 135 2.45 -12.39 -8.16
N HIS A 136 2.70 -13.60 -7.65
CA HIS A 136 3.86 -14.42 -8.00
C HIS A 136 3.51 -15.69 -8.80
N GLY A 137 2.22 -15.96 -9.02
CA GLY A 137 1.74 -17.13 -9.74
C GLY A 137 0.92 -18.06 -8.87
N VAL A 138 0.58 -19.22 -9.43
CA VAL A 138 -0.20 -20.26 -8.75
C VAL A 138 0.57 -21.57 -8.64
N VAL A 139 0.18 -22.39 -7.67
CA VAL A 139 0.53 -23.82 -7.59
C VAL A 139 -0.77 -24.59 -7.75
N THR A 140 -0.78 -25.64 -8.56
CA THR A 140 -1.97 -26.48 -8.81
C THR A 140 -1.79 -27.95 -8.42
N ASP A 141 -0.54 -28.39 -8.22
CA ASP A 141 -0.20 -29.75 -7.77
C ASP A 141 0.82 -29.68 -6.63
N MET A 142 0.37 -29.20 -5.48
CA MET A 142 1.21 -29.03 -4.30
C MET A 142 1.36 -30.35 -3.55
N GLN A 143 2.60 -30.80 -3.47
CA GLN A 143 2.97 -32.02 -2.78
C GLN A 143 2.86 -31.87 -1.25
N ARG A 144 2.49 -32.96 -0.56
CA ARG A 144 2.27 -32.97 0.89
C ARG A 144 3.52 -32.55 1.68
N ASP A 145 4.69 -32.91 1.20
CA ASP A 145 5.98 -32.58 1.82
C ASP A 145 6.25 -31.06 1.85
N ARG A 146 5.53 -30.25 1.05
CA ARG A 146 5.59 -28.79 1.08
C ARG A 146 4.97 -28.20 2.34
N PHE A 147 4.13 -28.93 3.05
CA PHE A 147 3.42 -28.46 4.24
C PHE A 147 4.14 -28.86 5.51
N LEU A 148 4.57 -27.86 6.29
CA LEU A 148 5.01 -28.04 7.67
C LEU A 148 3.91 -27.73 8.69
N SER A 149 2.77 -27.20 8.22
CA SER A 149 1.60 -26.85 9.04
C SER A 149 0.36 -26.62 8.17
N GLY A 150 -0.83 -26.67 8.77
CA GLY A 150 -2.11 -26.45 8.07
C GLY A 150 -2.62 -27.70 7.37
N TYR A 151 -3.82 -27.61 6.79
CA TYR A 151 -4.34 -28.68 5.93
C TYR A 151 -3.66 -28.65 4.57
N VAL A 152 -3.43 -29.85 4.06
CA VAL A 152 -2.80 -30.09 2.77
C VAL A 152 -3.86 -29.90 1.69
N HIS A 153 -3.69 -28.86 0.87
CA HIS A 153 -4.40 -28.77 -0.41
C HIS A 153 -3.42 -28.61 -1.54
N GLN A 154 -3.81 -29.08 -2.71
CA GLN A 154 -2.93 -29.15 -3.87
C GLN A 154 -2.74 -27.80 -4.57
N ARG A 155 -3.51 -26.78 -4.18
CA ARG A 155 -3.57 -25.52 -4.93
C ARG A 155 -3.45 -24.28 -4.07
N ALA A 156 -2.69 -23.32 -4.57
CA ALA A 156 -2.46 -22.05 -3.89
C ALA A 156 -2.22 -20.89 -4.86
N VAL A 157 -2.66 -19.71 -4.45
CA VAL A 157 -2.27 -18.42 -5.04
C VAL A 157 -1.11 -17.87 -4.22
N VAL A 158 0.02 -17.59 -4.87
CA VAL A 158 1.23 -17.10 -4.21
C VAL A 158 1.35 -15.59 -4.39
N LEU A 159 1.42 -14.89 -3.27
CA LEU A 159 1.40 -13.44 -3.17
C LEU A 159 2.63 -12.91 -2.43
N GLU A 160 2.87 -11.61 -2.56
CA GLU A 160 3.79 -10.86 -1.72
C GLU A 160 3.58 -11.16 -0.23
N ALA A 161 4.67 -11.29 0.51
CA ALA A 161 4.60 -11.34 1.97
C ALA A 161 4.38 -9.93 2.53
N ILE A 162 3.17 -9.67 3.01
CA ILE A 162 2.78 -8.41 3.65
C ILE A 162 2.65 -8.63 5.15
N VAL A 163 3.26 -7.75 5.95
CA VAL A 163 3.19 -7.79 7.42
C VAL A 163 2.90 -6.37 7.96
N PRO A 164 2.37 -6.22 9.18
CA PRO A 164 1.99 -4.92 9.74
C PRO A 164 3.24 -4.13 10.19
N LYS A 165 4.06 -3.71 9.23
CA LYS A 165 5.31 -2.97 9.42
C LYS A 165 5.52 -1.99 8.27
N LEU A 166 6.29 -0.92 8.52
CA LEU A 166 6.61 0.13 7.52
C LEU A 166 7.07 -0.41 6.17
N HIS A 167 7.88 -1.47 6.18
CA HIS A 167 8.40 -2.04 4.94
C HIS A 167 7.32 -2.59 4.01
N SER A 168 6.09 -2.84 4.51
CA SER A 168 4.94 -3.24 3.70
C SER A 168 4.00 -2.07 3.44
N ARG A 169 4.18 -0.89 4.06
CA ARG A 169 3.28 0.25 3.86
C ARG A 169 3.45 0.84 2.47
N ARG A 170 2.36 1.39 1.95
CA ARG A 170 2.30 2.04 0.63
C ARG A 170 2.01 3.52 0.82
N ILE A 171 2.80 4.36 0.17
CA ILE A 171 2.51 5.79 0.08
C ILE A 171 1.67 6.02 -1.17
N LEU A 172 0.53 6.70 -1.00
CA LEU A 172 -0.33 7.10 -2.10
C LEU A 172 -0.26 8.60 -2.29
N ALA A 173 -0.29 9.07 -3.52
CA ALA A 173 -0.25 10.47 -3.89
C ALA A 173 -1.55 11.19 -3.55
N GLY A 174 -1.45 12.41 -3.02
CA GLY A 174 -2.53 13.31 -2.64
C GLY A 174 -3.23 13.90 -3.86
N ARG A 175 -3.89 13.06 -4.65
CA ARG A 175 -4.75 13.50 -5.76
C ARG A 175 -6.12 13.90 -5.22
N THR A 176 -6.60 15.07 -5.60
CA THR A 176 -7.98 15.48 -5.35
C THR A 176 -8.92 14.68 -6.26
N SER A 177 -9.42 13.55 -5.75
CA SER A 177 -10.58 12.87 -6.35
C SER A 177 -11.86 13.57 -5.89
N GLN A 178 -12.82 13.75 -6.82
CA GLN A 178 -14.17 14.12 -6.44
C GLN A 178 -14.79 12.95 -5.67
N LEU A 179 -14.97 13.15 -4.36
CA LEU A 179 -15.67 12.22 -3.50
C LEU A 179 -17.14 12.10 -3.96
N PRO A 180 -17.76 10.91 -3.93
CA PRO A 180 -19.17 10.78 -4.27
C PRO A 180 -20.03 11.63 -3.32
N GLU A 181 -20.93 12.44 -3.89
CA GLU A 181 -21.89 13.26 -3.14
C GLU A 181 -22.61 12.44 -2.06
N GLY A 182 -22.70 12.99 -0.84
CA GLY A 182 -23.37 12.38 0.31
C GLY A 182 -22.50 11.51 1.23
N SER A 183 -21.36 10.98 0.77
CA SER A 183 -20.54 10.00 1.52
C SER A 183 -19.85 10.54 2.79
N LEU A 184 -20.03 11.82 3.11
CA LEU A 184 -19.32 12.53 4.18
C LEU A 184 -20.23 13.45 5.01
N GLU A 185 -21.54 13.43 4.79
CA GLU A 185 -22.48 14.23 5.58
C GLU A 185 -22.47 13.80 7.06
N VAL A 186 -22.23 12.52 7.34
CA VAL A 186 -22.07 11.99 8.69
C VAL A 186 -20.81 12.57 9.36
N LEU A 187 -19.68 12.65 8.66
CA LEU A 187 -18.44 13.22 9.22
C LEU A 187 -18.56 14.71 9.56
N ALA A 188 -19.44 15.44 8.87
CA ALA A 188 -19.71 16.85 9.17
C ALA A 188 -20.50 17.03 10.47
N LYS A 189 -21.31 16.04 10.86
CA LYS A 189 -22.17 16.07 12.06
C LYS A 189 -21.46 15.59 13.34
N LEU A 190 -20.35 14.87 13.19
CA LEU A 190 -19.58 14.37 14.33
C LEU A 190 -18.66 15.45 14.92
N PRO A 191 -18.46 15.48 16.26
CA PRO A 191 -17.66 16.49 16.96
C PRO A 191 -16.16 16.20 16.83
N PHE A 192 -15.66 16.24 15.60
CA PHE A 192 -14.25 16.02 15.26
C PHE A 192 -13.48 17.33 15.15
N SER A 193 -12.20 17.26 15.47
CA SER A 193 -11.25 18.24 14.96
C SER A 193 -11.25 18.24 13.43
N SER A 194 -10.84 19.36 12.83
CA SER A 194 -10.65 19.43 11.38
C SER A 194 -9.68 18.35 10.90
N PHE A 195 -8.65 18.06 11.70
CA PHE A 195 -7.64 17.05 11.42
C PHE A 195 -8.20 15.63 11.34
N GLU A 196 -8.95 15.19 12.36
CA GLU A 196 -9.60 13.87 12.35
C GLU A 196 -10.50 13.70 11.12
N ARG A 197 -11.27 14.75 10.79
CA ARG A 197 -12.15 14.76 9.62
C ARG A 197 -11.36 14.61 8.32
N ASP A 198 -10.24 15.32 8.19
CA ASP A 198 -9.38 15.26 7.01
C ASP A 198 -8.67 13.90 6.90
N TRP A 199 -8.33 13.28 8.02
CA TRP A 199 -7.77 11.92 8.04
C TRP A 199 -8.78 10.88 7.51
N TYR A 200 -10.03 10.87 8.00
CA TYR A 200 -11.06 9.96 7.50
C TYR A 200 -11.41 10.21 6.03
N ARG A 201 -11.43 11.47 5.58
CA ARG A 201 -11.58 11.81 4.16
C ARG A 201 -10.44 11.26 3.32
N SER A 202 -9.20 11.41 3.80
CA SER A 202 -8.01 10.86 3.13
C SER A 202 -8.09 9.33 3.05
N LEU A 203 -8.51 8.66 4.13
CA LEU A 203 -8.68 7.21 4.16
C LEU A 203 -9.75 6.74 3.16
N LEU A 204 -10.91 7.40 3.13
CA LEU A 204 -11.98 7.10 2.17
C LEU A 204 -11.48 7.25 0.73
N ASN A 205 -10.82 8.36 0.41
CA ASN A 205 -10.25 8.60 -0.91
C ASN A 205 -9.27 7.49 -1.32
N ASP A 206 -8.35 7.12 -0.43
CA ASP A 206 -7.38 6.06 -0.69
C ASP A 206 -8.07 4.72 -1.00
N ARG A 207 -9.07 4.33 -0.20
CA ARG A 207 -9.82 3.08 -0.43
C ARG A 207 -10.62 3.10 -1.73
N LEU A 208 -11.31 4.20 -2.03
CA LEU A 208 -12.07 4.35 -3.27
C LEU A 208 -11.16 4.29 -4.49
N ARG A 209 -9.97 4.90 -4.45
CA ARG A 209 -9.00 4.84 -5.55
C ARG A 209 -8.53 3.42 -5.85
N ARG A 210 -8.31 2.60 -4.81
CA ARG A 210 -7.97 1.18 -4.97
C ARG A 210 -9.11 0.40 -5.65
N LEU A 211 -10.36 0.65 -5.26
CA LEU A 211 -11.53 0.05 -5.91
C LEU A 211 -11.71 0.54 -7.35
N ASP A 212 -11.54 1.82 -7.60
CA ASP A 212 -11.70 2.40 -8.93
C ASP A 212 -10.66 1.82 -9.92
N ALA A 213 -9.43 1.60 -9.44
CA ALA A 213 -8.42 0.89 -10.22
C ALA A 213 -8.86 -0.54 -10.54
N LEU A 214 -9.47 -1.25 -9.60
CA LEU A 214 -9.99 -2.59 -9.81
C LEU A 214 -11.13 -2.60 -10.87
N HIS A 215 -12.08 -1.66 -10.75
CA HIS A 215 -13.21 -1.54 -11.65
C HIS A 215 -12.78 -1.16 -13.07
N ARG A 216 -11.77 -0.29 -13.23
CA ARG A 216 -11.18 0.02 -14.54
C ARG A 216 -10.57 -1.20 -15.25
N LEU A 217 -10.20 -2.23 -14.50
CA LEU A 217 -9.64 -3.48 -15.04
C LEU A 217 -10.71 -4.52 -15.35
N GLY A 218 -11.99 -4.19 -15.11
CA GLY A 218 -13.08 -5.15 -15.25
C GLY A 218 -13.13 -6.17 -14.12
N VAL A 219 -12.56 -5.84 -12.96
CA VAL A 219 -12.61 -6.68 -11.78
C VAL A 219 -13.51 -6.02 -10.74
N THR A 220 -14.35 -6.80 -10.07
CA THR A 220 -15.09 -6.37 -8.87
C THR A 220 -14.58 -7.17 -7.69
N HIS A 221 -14.50 -6.56 -6.52
CA HIS A 221 -13.97 -7.24 -5.34
C HIS A 221 -14.91 -8.34 -4.84
N GLY A 222 -16.23 -8.08 -4.84
CA GLY A 222 -17.27 -9.07 -4.55
C GLY A 222 -17.82 -9.05 -3.14
N ASP A 223 -16.97 -8.75 -2.16
CA ASP A 223 -17.34 -8.71 -0.75
C ASP A 223 -16.46 -7.75 0.05
N VAL A 224 -16.24 -6.53 -0.47
CA VAL A 224 -15.49 -5.46 0.20
C VAL A 224 -15.89 -5.36 1.66
N GLN A 225 -14.88 -5.36 2.53
CA GLN A 225 -14.95 -5.30 3.99
C GLN A 225 -13.77 -4.47 4.48
N ASP A 226 -13.88 -3.88 5.67
CA ASP A 226 -12.82 -3.04 6.24
C ASP A 226 -11.46 -3.77 6.34
N TRP A 227 -11.47 -5.03 6.76
CA TRP A 227 -10.27 -5.85 6.87
C TRP A 227 -9.69 -6.28 5.52
N HIS A 228 -10.32 -6.00 4.38
CA HIS A 228 -9.70 -6.22 3.07
C HIS A 228 -8.70 -5.13 2.68
N PHE A 229 -8.61 -4.03 3.45
CA PHE A 229 -7.65 -2.94 3.23
C PHE A 229 -6.47 -2.96 4.21
N ARG A 230 -6.62 -3.63 5.36
CA ARG A 230 -5.62 -3.69 6.44
C ARG A 230 -5.45 -5.12 6.95
N LEU A 231 -4.26 -5.43 7.46
CA LEU A 231 -4.00 -6.77 8.00
C LEU A 231 -4.74 -6.97 9.33
N PRO A 232 -5.09 -8.22 9.70
CA PRO A 232 -5.70 -8.49 10.99
C PRO A 232 -4.85 -7.98 12.16
N GLY A 233 -5.47 -7.21 13.07
CA GLY A 233 -4.80 -6.59 14.23
C GLY A 233 -3.98 -5.34 13.92
N ASP A 234 -4.04 -4.84 12.69
CA ASP A 234 -3.36 -3.62 12.26
C ASP A 234 -4.33 -2.45 12.14
N PHE A 235 -3.87 -1.24 12.43
CA PHE A 235 -4.70 -0.03 12.34
C PHE A 235 -4.74 0.55 10.92
N TYR A 236 -3.57 0.60 10.27
CA TYR A 236 -3.38 1.29 8.99
C TYR A 236 -3.69 0.39 7.79
N ASP A 237 -4.26 1.01 6.77
CA ASP A 237 -4.38 0.40 5.45
C ASP A 237 -3.00 0.06 4.87
N THR A 238 -2.94 -1.01 4.10
CA THR A 238 -1.72 -1.43 3.39
C THR A 238 -2.00 -1.57 1.90
N VAL A 239 -2.84 -2.54 1.55
CA VAL A 239 -3.26 -2.84 0.17
C VAL A 239 -4.67 -3.39 0.19
N LEU A 240 -5.37 -3.39 -0.96
CA LEU A 240 -6.62 -4.11 -1.14
C LEU A 240 -6.33 -5.57 -1.50
N TYR A 241 -6.82 -6.52 -0.70
CA TYR A 241 -6.59 -7.95 -0.88
C TYR A 241 -7.85 -8.81 -0.65
N ASP A 242 -7.67 -10.13 -0.74
CA ASP A 242 -8.71 -11.16 -0.66
C ASP A 242 -9.73 -11.09 -1.81
N PHE A 243 -9.36 -11.63 -2.98
CA PHE A 243 -10.23 -11.66 -4.16
C PHE A 243 -10.97 -13.00 -4.32
N SER A 244 -11.22 -13.71 -3.21
CA SER A 244 -11.86 -15.04 -3.24
C SER A 244 -13.29 -14.99 -3.81
N GLU A 245 -14.00 -13.88 -3.61
CA GLU A 245 -15.36 -13.65 -4.10
C GLU A 245 -15.40 -12.71 -5.32
N ALA A 246 -14.23 -12.36 -5.86
CA ALA A 246 -14.13 -11.44 -6.98
C ALA A 246 -14.77 -12.01 -8.24
N TYR A 247 -15.22 -11.09 -9.07
CA TYR A 247 -15.61 -11.36 -10.44
C TYR A 247 -14.65 -10.61 -11.36
N THR A 248 -14.11 -11.33 -12.36
CA THR A 248 -13.33 -10.75 -13.44
C THR A 248 -14.14 -10.89 -14.72
N VAL A 249 -14.28 -9.78 -15.44
CA VAL A 249 -14.90 -9.69 -16.76
C VAL A 249 -14.43 -10.84 -17.66
N SER A 250 -15.40 -11.53 -18.26
CA SER A 250 -15.22 -12.70 -19.10
C SER A 250 -16.10 -12.59 -20.33
N SER A 251 -15.72 -13.26 -21.42
CA SER A 251 -16.51 -13.37 -22.64
C SER A 251 -17.80 -14.17 -22.45
N ARG A 252 -17.84 -15.04 -21.43
CA ARG A 252 -18.99 -15.90 -21.12
C ARG A 252 -19.98 -15.18 -20.22
N TRP A 253 -21.26 -15.46 -20.42
CA TRP A 253 -22.31 -14.96 -19.56
C TRP A 253 -22.22 -15.62 -18.17
N PRO A 254 -22.03 -14.86 -17.08
CA PRO A 254 -21.84 -15.44 -15.77
C PRO A 254 -23.16 -15.94 -15.19
N PHE A 255 -23.08 -17.03 -14.42
CA PHE A 255 -24.19 -17.52 -13.61
C PHE A 255 -24.56 -16.52 -12.50
N ARG A 256 -23.57 -15.91 -11.84
CA ARG A 256 -23.77 -14.98 -10.72
C ARG A 256 -22.61 -14.01 -10.55
N ILE A 257 -22.91 -12.77 -10.20
CA ILE A 257 -21.88 -11.74 -9.89
C ILE A 257 -22.11 -11.18 -8.50
N ASN A 258 -21.10 -11.25 -7.64
CA ASN A 258 -21.09 -10.67 -6.28
C ASN A 258 -22.34 -11.05 -5.49
N ARG A 259 -22.69 -12.35 -5.53
CA ARG A 259 -23.89 -12.92 -4.91
C ARG A 259 -25.23 -12.40 -5.48
N GLY A 260 -25.24 -11.71 -6.61
CA GLY A 260 -26.44 -11.23 -7.28
C GLY A 260 -26.57 -11.67 -8.74
N LYS A 261 -27.67 -11.29 -9.37
CA LYS A 261 -27.83 -11.43 -10.82
C LYS A 261 -26.80 -10.54 -11.55
N PRO A 262 -26.33 -10.95 -12.74
CA PRO A 262 -25.53 -10.09 -13.60
C PRO A 262 -26.22 -8.75 -13.82
N ARG A 263 -25.46 -7.67 -13.69
CA ARG A 263 -25.93 -6.28 -13.84
C ARG A 263 -24.75 -5.41 -14.30
N PRO A 264 -24.99 -4.20 -14.84
CA PRO A 264 -23.92 -3.33 -15.31
C PRO A 264 -22.82 -3.12 -14.27
N LEU A 265 -21.57 -3.13 -14.70
CA LEU A 265 -20.40 -2.96 -13.80
C LEU A 265 -20.50 -1.66 -12.99
N ARG A 266 -21.01 -0.58 -13.59
CA ARG A 266 -21.30 0.68 -12.88
C ARG A 266 -22.13 0.46 -11.61
N ASN A 267 -23.23 -0.30 -11.70
CA ASN A 267 -24.12 -0.50 -10.56
C ASN A 267 -23.42 -1.33 -9.47
N ILE A 268 -22.55 -2.25 -9.86
CA ILE A 268 -21.75 -3.03 -8.92
C ILE A 268 -20.72 -2.13 -8.24
N ALA A 269 -20.00 -1.33 -9.03
CA ALA A 269 -19.00 -0.37 -8.55
C ALA A 269 -19.61 0.63 -7.57
N GLU A 270 -20.77 1.21 -7.90
CA GLU A 270 -21.51 2.11 -7.01
C GLU A 270 -21.87 1.43 -5.68
N CYS A 271 -22.30 0.17 -5.70
CA CYS A 271 -22.56 -0.59 -4.47
C CYS A 271 -21.29 -0.81 -3.62
N GLU A 272 -20.16 -1.18 -4.25
CA GLU A 272 -18.89 -1.39 -3.55
C GLU A 272 -18.35 -0.08 -2.96
N ARG A 273 -18.43 1.03 -3.70
CA ARG A 273 -18.05 2.37 -3.20
C ARG A 273 -18.91 2.80 -2.01
N LYS A 274 -20.23 2.61 -2.09
CA LYS A 274 -21.16 2.88 -0.97
C LYS A 274 -20.80 2.05 0.26
N ARG A 275 -20.40 0.79 0.08
CA ARG A 275 -19.97 -0.07 1.19
C ARG A 275 -18.72 0.47 1.89
N VAL A 276 -17.70 0.89 1.13
CA VAL A 276 -16.53 1.56 1.72
C VAL A 276 -16.94 2.83 2.47
N GLY A 277 -17.86 3.63 1.92
CA GLY A 277 -18.41 4.79 2.62
C GLY A 277 -18.98 4.43 4.00
N MET A 278 -19.87 3.43 4.06
CA MET A 278 -20.45 2.95 5.32
C MET A 278 -19.40 2.45 6.32
N GLU A 279 -18.36 1.75 5.85
CA GLU A 279 -17.26 1.28 6.72
C GLU A 279 -16.47 2.46 7.33
N ILE A 280 -16.22 3.51 6.55
CA ILE A 280 -15.56 4.72 7.06
C ILE A 280 -16.45 5.47 8.04
N GLU A 281 -17.76 5.52 7.79
CA GLU A 281 -18.72 6.09 8.74
C GLU A 281 -18.75 5.33 10.06
N GLU A 282 -18.66 3.99 10.04
CA GLU A 282 -18.58 3.15 11.24
C GLU A 282 -17.28 3.41 12.02
N ARG A 283 -16.13 3.44 11.34
CA ARG A 283 -14.84 3.79 11.94
C ARG A 283 -14.86 5.18 12.59
N ALA A 284 -15.40 6.16 11.87
CA ALA A 284 -15.57 7.51 12.38
C ALA A 284 -16.49 7.54 13.62
N SER A 285 -17.65 6.88 13.56
CA SER A 285 -18.62 6.84 14.66
C SER A 285 -18.04 6.22 15.93
N THR A 286 -17.16 5.22 15.78
CA THR A 286 -16.44 4.58 16.89
C THR A 286 -15.20 5.36 17.34
N ARG A 287 -14.87 6.46 16.66
CA ARG A 287 -13.69 7.32 16.90
C ARG A 287 -12.38 6.54 16.91
N ASP A 288 -12.27 5.52 16.06
CA ASP A 288 -11.18 4.56 16.12
C ASP A 288 -9.80 5.21 15.90
N PHE A 289 -9.71 6.25 15.07
CA PHE A 289 -8.48 7.01 14.88
C PHE A 289 -8.02 7.72 16.15
N ARG A 290 -8.95 8.37 16.87
CA ARG A 290 -8.62 9.02 18.13
C ARG A 290 -8.20 8.00 19.19
N SER A 291 -8.91 6.86 19.27
CA SER A 291 -8.54 5.77 20.18
C SER A 291 -7.14 5.24 19.87
N HIS A 292 -6.77 5.12 18.59
CA HIS A 292 -5.41 4.75 18.18
C HIS A 292 -4.38 5.80 18.63
N LEU A 293 -4.63 7.10 18.42
CA LEU A 293 -3.73 8.17 18.87
C LEU A 293 -3.54 8.20 20.39
N ILE A 294 -4.62 7.97 21.15
CA ILE A 294 -4.57 7.89 22.62
C ILE A 294 -3.77 6.66 23.04
N HIS A 295 -3.91 5.53 22.34
CA HIS A 295 -3.13 4.33 22.63
C HIS A 295 -1.62 4.53 22.43
N LEU A 296 -1.21 5.37 21.48
CA LEU A 296 0.19 5.73 21.26
C LEU A 296 0.74 6.71 22.30
N SER A 297 -0.13 7.40 23.05
CA SER A 297 0.26 8.51 23.94
C SER A 297 -0.70 8.66 25.13
N SER A 298 -1.17 9.88 25.42
CA SER A 298 -2.18 10.15 26.44
C SER A 298 -3.30 11.00 25.86
N GLU A 299 -4.49 10.92 26.44
CA GLU A 299 -5.65 11.71 25.98
C GLU A 299 -5.37 13.21 25.99
N ASP A 300 -4.77 13.73 27.06
CA ASP A 300 -4.41 15.15 27.17
C ASP A 300 -3.45 15.60 26.06
N THR A 301 -2.45 14.78 25.74
CA THR A 301 -1.48 15.08 24.68
C THR A 301 -2.15 15.09 23.31
N VAL A 302 -3.05 14.13 23.06
CA VAL A 302 -3.80 14.06 21.81
C VAL A 302 -4.73 15.26 21.69
N ASP A 303 -5.49 15.61 22.72
CA ASP A 303 -6.38 16.75 22.69
C ASP A 303 -5.63 18.06 22.47
N ASP A 304 -4.55 18.29 23.22
CA ASP A 304 -3.72 19.46 23.01
C ASP A 304 -3.18 19.51 21.56
N ALA A 305 -2.66 18.40 21.03
CA ALA A 305 -2.14 18.33 19.66
C ALA A 305 -3.20 18.53 18.57
N LEU A 306 -4.46 18.12 18.81
CA LEU A 306 -5.57 18.29 17.87
C LEU A 306 -6.08 19.73 17.82
N TRP A 307 -6.07 20.43 18.95
CA TRP A 307 -6.74 21.73 19.10
C TRP A 307 -5.82 22.94 19.24
N GLN A 308 -4.55 22.75 19.60
CA GLN A 308 -3.62 23.86 19.75
C GLN A 308 -3.45 24.65 18.45
N SER A 309 -3.13 25.93 18.58
CA SER A 309 -2.65 26.74 17.46
C SER A 309 -1.30 26.21 17.00
N LEU A 310 -1.08 26.26 15.68
CA LEU A 310 0.14 25.80 15.04
C LEU A 310 0.97 26.95 14.47
N ASP A 311 0.67 28.20 14.84
CA ASP A 311 1.34 29.36 14.23
C ASP A 311 2.84 29.38 14.51
N VAL A 312 3.26 29.06 15.73
CA VAL A 312 4.69 28.91 16.09
C VAL A 312 5.31 27.72 15.34
N GLU A 313 4.60 26.60 15.29
CA GLU A 313 5.07 25.35 14.65
C GLU A 313 5.29 25.49 13.13
N LYS A 314 4.54 26.38 12.46
CA LYS A 314 4.74 26.69 11.04
C LYS A 314 6.10 27.31 10.75
N GLU A 315 6.65 28.06 11.70
CA GLU A 315 7.95 28.72 11.55
C GLU A 315 9.12 27.78 11.88
N SER A 316 8.87 26.74 12.66
CA SER A 316 9.88 25.77 13.14
C SER A 316 9.79 24.39 12.49
N LEU A 317 9.24 24.29 11.28
CA LEU A 317 9.15 23.02 10.55
C LEU A 317 10.54 22.44 10.23
N GLU A 318 10.65 21.13 10.36
CA GLU A 318 11.85 20.31 10.14
C GLU A 318 11.82 19.64 8.77
N LEU A 319 12.98 19.28 8.23
CA LEU A 319 13.05 18.36 7.10
C LEU A 319 12.71 16.95 7.60
N ILE A 320 11.71 16.30 6.97
CA ILE A 320 11.34 14.93 7.30
C ILE A 320 11.69 14.03 6.12
N ILE A 321 12.45 12.97 6.37
CA ILE A 321 12.87 12.01 5.34
C ILE A 321 12.34 10.63 5.71
N PHE A 322 11.60 10.00 4.79
CA PHE A 322 11.10 8.64 4.95
C PHE A 322 11.81 7.66 4.02
N LYS A 323 12.07 6.47 4.55
CA LYS A 323 12.55 5.33 3.77
C LYS A 323 11.36 4.47 3.34
N VAL A 324 11.13 4.39 2.04
CA VAL A 324 9.96 3.75 1.43
C VAL A 324 10.40 2.53 0.61
N CYS A 325 9.78 1.38 0.87
CA CYS A 325 10.14 0.12 0.19
C CYS A 325 9.37 -0.11 -1.12
N HIS A 326 8.28 0.62 -1.33
CA HIS A 326 7.38 0.43 -2.46
C HIS A 326 7.23 1.71 -3.26
N ARG A 327 7.14 1.56 -4.58
CA ARG A 327 6.83 2.67 -5.47
C ARG A 327 5.48 3.28 -5.10
N PRO A 328 5.39 4.61 -4.97
CA PRO A 328 4.08 5.25 -4.88
C PRO A 328 3.34 5.09 -6.22
N ASP A 329 2.04 5.31 -6.17
CA ASP A 329 1.21 5.41 -7.38
C ASP A 329 1.60 6.61 -8.25
N ASP A 330 2.12 7.66 -7.63
CA ASP A 330 2.67 8.85 -8.28
C ASP A 330 3.72 9.52 -7.40
N PHE A 331 4.76 10.11 -7.99
CA PHE A 331 5.84 10.79 -7.27
C PHE A 331 5.46 12.22 -6.91
N SER A 332 4.45 12.37 -6.05
CA SER A 332 3.98 13.67 -5.58
C SER A 332 3.77 13.69 -4.06
N MET A 333 3.17 14.75 -3.53
CA MET A 333 2.83 14.85 -2.12
C MET A 333 1.99 13.65 -1.68
N PRO A 334 2.26 13.03 -0.53
CA PRO A 334 1.51 11.88 -0.08
C PRO A 334 0.14 12.28 0.48
N THR A 335 -0.79 11.32 0.54
CA THR A 335 -2.07 11.47 1.25
C THR A 335 -1.83 11.44 2.75
N LEU A 336 -2.68 12.15 3.51
CA LEU A 336 -2.56 12.20 4.97
C LEU A 336 -2.64 10.80 5.58
N ASN A 337 -3.56 9.95 5.11
CA ASN A 337 -3.71 8.58 5.59
C ASN A 337 -2.45 7.72 5.32
N SER A 338 -1.89 7.79 4.11
CA SER A 338 -0.76 6.93 3.73
C SER A 338 0.58 7.35 4.33
N VAL A 339 0.78 8.64 4.61
CA VAL A 339 2.02 9.13 5.24
C VAL A 339 2.04 8.93 6.76
N PHE A 340 0.87 8.88 7.40
CA PHE A 340 0.74 8.83 8.85
C PHE A 340 1.52 7.70 9.55
N PRO A 341 1.51 6.43 9.08
CA PRO A 341 2.34 5.39 9.70
C PRO A 341 3.84 5.71 9.67
N PHE A 342 4.30 6.47 8.66
CA PHE A 342 5.70 6.90 8.58
C PHE A 342 6.01 8.04 9.55
N LEU A 343 5.07 8.98 9.72
CA LEU A 343 5.16 10.02 10.76
C LEU A 343 5.21 9.40 12.16
N GLU A 344 4.35 8.43 12.45
CA GLU A 344 4.38 7.69 13.72
C GLU A 344 5.75 7.06 13.97
N ALA A 345 6.34 6.46 12.93
CA ALA A 345 7.61 5.75 13.05
C ALA A 345 8.85 6.62 13.23
N VAL A 346 8.79 7.91 12.85
CA VAL A 346 9.87 8.88 13.06
C VAL A 346 9.56 9.87 14.18
N CYS A 347 8.41 9.72 14.84
CA CYS A 347 7.97 10.61 15.90
C CYS A 347 8.97 10.62 17.07
N PRO A 348 9.42 11.78 17.53
CA PRO A 348 10.26 11.87 18.73
C PRO A 348 9.54 11.29 19.94
N GLN A 349 10.21 10.44 20.72
CA GLN A 349 9.63 9.83 21.92
C GLN A 349 9.31 10.86 23.01
N SER A 350 10.06 11.98 23.03
CA SER A 350 9.84 13.09 23.96
C SER A 350 8.60 13.93 23.64
N ASP A 351 8.03 13.78 22.45
CA ASP A 351 6.93 14.60 21.97
C ASP A 351 5.95 13.78 21.11
N PRO A 352 5.11 12.95 21.73
CA PRO A 352 4.15 12.10 21.00
C PRO A 352 3.11 12.90 20.19
N GLY A 353 2.85 14.16 20.57
CA GLY A 353 1.94 15.05 19.84
C GLY A 353 2.52 15.54 18.50
N TRP A 354 3.84 15.42 18.29
CA TRP A 354 4.54 15.84 17.08
C TRP A 354 3.90 15.28 15.81
N LEU A 355 3.59 13.98 15.78
CA LEU A 355 3.03 13.33 14.59
C LEU A 355 1.68 13.93 14.17
N ILE A 356 0.85 14.33 15.14
CA ILE A 356 -0.46 14.97 14.90
C ILE A 356 -0.22 16.38 14.34
N ARG A 357 0.66 17.17 14.96
CA ARG A 357 0.96 18.53 14.51
C ARG A 357 1.58 18.55 13.12
N ARG A 358 2.49 17.62 12.81
CA ARG A 358 3.07 17.48 11.46
C ARG A 358 2.08 16.97 10.44
N GLY A 359 1.18 16.06 10.82
CA GLY A 359 0.04 15.68 9.98
C GLY A 359 -0.84 16.88 9.62
N ARG A 360 -1.16 17.74 10.60
CA ARG A 360 -1.94 18.98 10.41
C ARG A 360 -1.23 19.98 9.48
N LEU A 361 0.09 20.02 9.52
CA LEU A 361 0.93 20.93 8.73
C LEU A 361 1.45 20.34 7.41
N LEU A 362 0.98 19.16 7.00
CA LEU A 362 1.50 18.48 5.80
C LEU A 362 1.46 19.37 4.53
N HIS A 363 0.46 20.24 4.42
CA HIS A 363 0.32 21.17 3.29
C HIS A 363 1.37 22.31 3.26
N HIS A 364 2.09 22.55 4.36
CA HIS A 364 3.23 23.46 4.42
C HIS A 364 4.54 22.83 3.93
N TYR A 365 4.52 21.55 3.56
CA TYR A 365 5.64 20.85 2.95
C TYR A 365 5.51 20.78 1.43
N GLU A 366 6.66 20.69 0.77
CA GLU A 366 6.81 20.18 -0.58
C GLU A 366 7.46 18.79 -0.54
N SER A 367 7.15 17.94 -1.51
CA SER A 367 7.72 16.59 -1.62
C SER A 367 8.85 16.59 -2.64
N ALA A 368 9.99 16.02 -2.27
CA ALA A 368 11.02 15.57 -3.20
C ALA A 368 11.18 14.05 -3.09
N TRP A 369 11.27 13.37 -4.23
CA TRP A 369 11.46 11.93 -4.29
C TRP A 369 12.87 11.60 -4.78
N ALA A 370 13.46 10.56 -4.20
CA ALA A 370 14.76 10.06 -4.62
C ALA A 370 14.83 8.53 -4.60
N VAL A 371 15.79 7.99 -5.34
CA VAL A 371 16.15 6.57 -5.35
C VAL A 371 17.57 6.42 -4.86
N SER A 372 17.77 5.48 -3.93
CA SER A 372 19.09 4.97 -3.60
C SER A 372 19.46 3.82 -4.54
N ARG A 373 20.52 3.99 -5.31
CA ARG A 373 21.15 2.87 -6.04
C ARG A 373 22.29 2.30 -5.20
N LEU A 374 22.10 1.07 -4.75
CA LEU A 374 23.14 0.24 -4.14
C LEU A 374 23.76 -0.61 -5.25
N ASP A 375 24.87 -0.13 -5.82
CA ASP A 375 25.73 -0.94 -6.68
C ASP A 375 26.80 -1.60 -5.80
N GLU A 376 27.02 -2.91 -5.94
CA GLU A 376 28.03 -3.65 -5.14
C GLU A 376 29.45 -3.12 -5.38
N ASN A 377 29.68 -2.40 -6.48
CA ASN A 377 30.99 -1.86 -6.88
C ASN A 377 31.11 -0.33 -6.79
N ARG A 378 30.10 0.40 -6.29
CA ARG A 378 30.17 1.87 -6.16
C ARG A 378 29.58 2.35 -4.83
N ALA A 379 30.06 3.50 -4.37
CA ALA A 379 29.46 4.18 -3.22
C ALA A 379 27.96 4.44 -3.50
N ALA A 380 27.12 4.30 -2.47
CA ALA A 380 25.68 4.53 -2.58
C ALA A 380 25.42 5.92 -3.16
N SER A 381 24.65 5.97 -4.24
CA SER A 381 24.29 7.24 -4.90
C SER A 381 22.80 7.51 -4.76
N ILE A 382 22.45 8.71 -4.35
CA ILE A 382 21.07 9.24 -4.31
C ILE A 382 20.80 9.97 -5.62
N LEU A 383 19.72 9.62 -6.30
CA LEU A 383 19.26 10.26 -7.54
C LEU A 383 17.85 10.81 -7.32
N PHE A 384 17.63 12.09 -7.64
CA PHE A 384 16.33 12.75 -7.44
C PHE A 384 15.42 12.64 -8.67
N ASP A 385 14.12 12.82 -8.45
CA ASP A 385 13.13 12.93 -9.52
C ASP A 385 13.48 14.13 -10.44
N GLY A 386 13.69 13.85 -11.73
CA GLY A 386 14.31 14.75 -12.71
C GLY A 386 15.63 14.22 -13.30
N GLU A 387 16.41 13.45 -12.53
CA GLU A 387 17.70 12.89 -12.99
C GLU A 387 17.58 11.47 -13.54
N VAL A 388 16.44 10.83 -13.30
CA VAL A 388 16.16 9.44 -13.66
C VAL A 388 14.70 9.37 -14.11
N GLU A 389 14.45 8.81 -15.29
CA GLU A 389 13.14 8.21 -15.55
C GLU A 389 12.97 7.07 -14.53
N LEU A 390 12.31 7.36 -13.41
CA LEU A 390 12.01 6.42 -12.31
C LEU A 390 11.19 5.18 -12.79
N ALA A 391 11.00 5.05 -14.10
CA ALA A 391 10.44 3.95 -14.86
C ALA A 391 11.39 2.75 -15.04
N THR A 392 12.56 2.67 -14.41
CA THR A 392 13.45 1.50 -14.58
C THR A 392 13.46 0.57 -13.38
N ASP A 393 12.71 -0.52 -13.58
CA ASP A 393 12.83 -1.86 -12.98
C ASP A 393 12.61 -2.06 -11.48
N ASP A 394 11.93 -3.17 -11.19
CA ASP A 394 11.45 -3.63 -9.90
C ASP A 394 12.59 -4.31 -9.11
N SER A 395 13.76 -3.66 -9.12
CA SER A 395 14.99 -4.23 -8.58
C SER A 395 14.92 -4.29 -7.06
N ARG A 396 15.15 -5.47 -6.49
CA ARG A 396 15.01 -5.78 -5.05
C ARG A 396 15.97 -5.03 -4.11
N ARG A 397 16.80 -4.12 -4.62
CA ARG A 397 17.93 -3.51 -3.88
C ARG A 397 17.91 -1.99 -3.83
N SER A 398 16.91 -1.33 -4.42
CA SER A 398 16.77 0.12 -4.34
C SER A 398 15.71 0.52 -3.32
N TYR A 399 16.06 1.41 -2.40
CA TYR A 399 15.09 2.09 -1.54
C TYR A 399 14.63 3.38 -2.20
N LEU A 400 13.35 3.68 -2.05
CA LEU A 400 12.79 4.99 -2.37
C LEU A 400 12.88 5.86 -1.13
N ILE A 401 13.10 7.14 -1.34
CA ILE A 401 13.20 8.14 -0.30
C ILE A 401 12.19 9.24 -0.61
N LEU A 402 11.35 9.57 0.37
CA LEU A 402 10.46 10.72 0.33
C LEU A 402 10.99 11.77 1.30
N CYS A 403 11.32 12.95 0.79
CA CYS A 403 11.67 14.12 1.57
C CYS A 403 10.47 15.07 1.62
N LEU A 404 9.98 15.36 2.81
CA LEU A 404 9.06 16.46 3.06
C LEU A 404 9.87 17.67 3.51
N ILE A 405 9.98 18.64 2.62
CA ILE A 405 10.79 19.84 2.80
C ILE A 405 9.85 21.00 3.17
N PRO A 406 10.10 21.76 4.25
CA PRO A 406 9.28 22.92 4.57
C PRO A 406 9.36 23.98 3.47
N LYS A 407 8.20 24.43 2.97
CA LYS A 407 8.13 25.50 1.96
C LYS A 407 8.74 26.81 2.46
N SER A 408 8.68 27.06 3.77
CA SER A 408 9.26 28.25 4.42
C SER A 408 10.78 28.32 4.32
N TRP A 409 11.47 27.22 4.00
CA TRP A 409 12.92 27.23 3.85
C TRP A 409 13.36 27.94 2.56
N ASN A 410 12.47 28.10 1.56
CA ASN A 410 12.71 28.81 0.29
C ASN A 410 14.01 28.37 -0.41
N LEU A 411 14.29 27.07 -0.41
CA LEU A 411 15.50 26.52 -1.00
C LEU A 411 15.23 26.19 -2.48
N SER A 412 16.08 26.65 -3.40
CA SER A 412 15.92 26.37 -4.84
C SER A 412 16.52 25.01 -5.17
N TRP A 413 15.72 23.95 -5.11
CA TRP A 413 16.16 22.58 -5.41
C TRP A 413 15.92 22.16 -6.86
N ARG A 414 15.36 23.04 -7.71
CA ARG A 414 15.05 22.70 -9.09
C ARG A 414 16.32 22.29 -9.80
N THR A 415 16.29 21.07 -10.31
CA THR A 415 17.34 20.31 -10.96
C THR A 415 17.98 21.11 -12.09
N ASP A 416 19.16 21.69 -11.83
CA ASP A 416 20.06 22.02 -12.93
C ASP A 416 20.51 20.69 -13.55
N ASP A 417 20.17 20.48 -14.83
CA ASP A 417 20.53 19.30 -15.64
C ASP A 417 22.05 19.14 -15.86
N LYS A 418 22.89 19.86 -15.11
CA LYS A 418 24.34 19.79 -15.21
C LYS A 418 24.95 19.66 -13.82
N PRO A 419 25.70 18.58 -13.54
CA PRO A 419 26.53 18.51 -12.36
C PRO A 419 27.60 19.60 -12.49
N SER A 420 27.42 20.73 -11.80
CA SER A 420 28.48 21.71 -11.63
C SER A 420 29.48 21.15 -10.62
N SER A 421 30.78 21.34 -10.86
CA SER A 421 31.86 20.75 -10.07
C SER A 421 32.02 21.34 -8.66
N ASP A 422 31.21 22.32 -8.27
CA ASP A 422 31.23 23.00 -6.97
C ASP A 422 29.90 22.82 -6.19
N ASP A 423 29.32 21.62 -6.24
CA ASP A 423 28.02 21.31 -5.63
C ASP A 423 28.09 21.22 -4.09
N THR A 424 28.25 22.38 -3.44
CA THR A 424 28.12 22.57 -1.98
C THR A 424 26.77 23.17 -1.59
N GLY A 425 25.83 23.26 -2.54
CA GLY A 425 24.52 23.86 -2.36
C GLY A 425 23.53 22.99 -1.58
N PRO A 426 22.30 23.49 -1.37
CA PRO A 426 21.24 22.77 -0.65
C PRO A 426 20.99 21.35 -1.22
N SER A 427 21.00 21.19 -2.54
CA SER A 427 20.82 19.89 -3.20
C SER A 427 21.84 18.84 -2.76
N HIS A 428 23.11 19.22 -2.59
CA HIS A 428 24.14 18.35 -2.04
C HIS A 428 23.85 17.99 -0.57
N GLN A 429 23.46 18.95 0.27
CA GLN A 429 23.08 18.68 1.66
C GLN A 429 21.90 17.72 1.76
N LEU A 430 20.90 17.86 0.89
CA LEU A 430 19.77 16.95 0.81
C LEU A 430 20.19 15.55 0.38
N ARG A 431 21.11 15.39 -0.58
CA ARG A 431 21.71 14.08 -0.91
C ARG A 431 22.40 13.46 0.29
N GLN A 432 23.20 14.22 1.02
CA GLN A 432 23.90 13.74 2.21
C GLN A 432 22.91 13.34 3.32
N ALA A 433 21.86 14.12 3.55
CA ALA A 433 20.80 13.80 4.50
C ALA A 433 20.06 12.50 4.12
N CYS A 434 19.77 12.31 2.83
CA CYS A 434 19.22 11.06 2.30
C CYS A 434 20.16 9.86 2.51
N LEU A 435 21.47 10.03 2.33
CA LEU A 435 22.45 8.97 2.61
C LEU A 435 22.46 8.59 4.09
N LEU A 436 22.39 9.56 5.01
CA LEU A 436 22.26 9.30 6.45
C LEU A 436 20.94 8.57 6.78
N ALA A 437 19.85 8.92 6.08
CA ALA A 437 18.56 8.25 6.24
C ALA A 437 18.60 6.77 5.84
N LEU A 438 19.49 6.36 4.92
CA LEU A 438 19.58 4.97 4.48
C LEU A 438 20.06 4.01 5.56
N SER A 439 20.92 4.47 6.48
CA SER A 439 21.35 3.67 7.64
C SER A 439 20.25 3.54 8.70
N GLN A 440 19.23 4.41 8.66
CA GLN A 440 18.09 4.33 9.56
C GLN A 440 17.04 3.32 9.07
N ARG A 441 16.26 2.80 10.01
CA ARG A 441 15.20 1.81 9.71
C ARG A 441 13.98 2.44 9.03
N SER A 442 13.56 3.62 9.46
CA SER A 442 12.28 4.25 9.08
C SER A 442 12.44 5.57 8.33
N GLY A 443 13.49 6.32 8.64
CA GLY A 443 13.67 7.70 8.20
C GLY A 443 14.43 8.53 9.22
N CYS A 444 14.43 9.84 9.06
CA CYS A 444 15.03 10.81 9.97
C CYS A 444 14.34 12.18 9.88
N VAL A 445 14.51 12.98 10.93
CA VAL A 445 14.02 14.35 11.03
C VAL A 445 15.22 15.25 11.28
N PHE A 446 15.31 16.38 10.60
CA PHE A 446 16.39 17.36 10.77
C PHE A 446 15.82 18.75 11.03
N GLY A 447 16.25 19.37 12.13
CA GLY A 447 16.07 20.80 12.30
C GLY A 447 16.80 21.59 11.20
N ARG A 448 16.40 22.85 10.97
CA ARG A 448 17.00 23.67 9.91
C ARG A 448 18.52 23.86 10.09
N SER A 449 18.98 24.12 11.31
CA SER A 449 20.40 24.25 11.63
C SER A 449 21.15 22.95 11.37
N GLU A 450 20.61 21.84 11.87
CA GLU A 450 21.18 20.50 11.68
C GLU A 450 21.31 20.16 10.20
N PHE A 451 20.26 20.41 9.41
CA PHE A 451 20.27 20.21 7.96
C PHE A 451 21.39 21.00 7.27
N LEU A 452 21.56 22.27 7.64
CA LEU A 452 22.60 23.14 7.07
C LEU A 452 24.03 22.73 7.48
N GLU A 453 24.19 21.86 8.48
CA GLU A 453 25.48 21.31 8.90
C GLU A 453 25.78 19.94 8.26
N VAL A 454 24.77 19.28 7.68
CA VAL A 454 24.95 17.99 7.01
C VAL A 454 25.99 18.09 5.89
N GLY A 455 27.00 17.20 5.96
CA GLY A 455 28.05 17.10 4.94
C GLY A 455 29.17 18.14 5.04
N LYS A 456 29.13 19.06 6.03
CA LYS A 456 30.29 19.92 6.34
C LYS A 456 31.33 19.10 7.10
N LYS A 457 32.60 19.16 6.68
CA LYS A 457 33.69 18.60 7.50
C LYS A 457 33.72 19.33 8.84
N PRO A 458 33.92 18.63 9.97
CA PRO A 458 34.21 19.32 11.23
C PRO A 458 35.40 20.24 11.01
N LYS A 459 35.29 21.50 11.43
CA LYS A 459 36.46 22.38 11.49
C LYS A 459 37.46 21.70 12.42
N GLU A 460 38.61 21.30 11.88
CA GLU A 460 39.76 20.98 12.72
C GLU A 460 40.00 22.22 13.59
N SER A 461 39.90 22.04 14.91
CA SER A 461 40.28 23.06 15.87
C SER A 461 41.77 23.33 15.68
N ASP A 462 42.12 24.55 15.27
CA ASP A 462 43.51 25.02 15.23
C ASP A 462 44.19 24.74 16.57
N PRO A 463 45.32 24.01 16.60
CA PRO A 463 46.11 23.85 17.80
C PRO A 463 47.02 25.07 17.93
N SER A 464 46.48 26.20 18.36
CA SER A 464 47.31 27.33 18.77
C SER A 464 46.68 28.09 19.93
N GLU A 465 46.88 27.54 21.13
CA GLU A 465 47.07 28.33 22.36
C GLU A 465 47.52 27.40 23.49
N HIS A 466 48.77 26.92 23.39
CA HIS A 466 49.57 26.63 24.58
C HIS A 466 50.61 27.76 24.69
N VAL A 467 50.27 28.80 25.44
CA VAL A 467 51.27 29.71 25.99
C VAL A 467 51.74 29.10 27.31
N GLU A 468 53.02 28.75 27.33
CA GLU A 468 53.81 28.39 28.50
C GLU A 468 53.68 29.46 29.59
N SER A 469 53.37 29.04 30.81
CA SER A 469 53.77 29.76 32.02
C SER A 469 54.48 28.78 32.94
N THR A 470 55.79 28.72 32.74
CA THR A 470 56.77 28.10 33.63
C THR A 470 56.70 28.69 35.04
N GLU A 471 56.62 27.78 36.01
CA GLU A 471 56.85 28.00 37.43
C GLU A 471 58.24 28.58 37.69
N HIS A 472 58.31 29.64 38.50
CA HIS A 472 59.51 29.99 39.26
C HIS A 472 59.34 29.50 40.69
N ALA A 473 60.26 28.63 41.11
CA ALA A 473 60.47 28.19 42.48
C ALA A 473 61.19 29.26 43.33
N VAL A 474 61.32 28.94 44.63
CA VAL A 474 62.15 29.55 45.71
C VAL A 474 61.36 30.58 46.55
N SER A 475 61.08 30.44 47.85
CA SER A 475 61.52 29.54 48.95
C SER A 475 60.39 29.38 49.97
#